data_AF-A0A102JPN0-F1
#
_entry.id   AF-A0A102JPN0-F1
#
_cell.length_a   1.000
_cell.length_b   1.000
_cell.length_c   1.000
_cell.angle_alpha   90.00
_cell.angle_beta   90.00
_cell.angle_gamma   90.00
#
_symmetry.space_group_name_H-M   'P 1'
#
loop_
_entity.id
_entity.type
_entity.pdbx_description
1 polymer ?
#
loop_
_entity_poly.entity_id
_entity_poly.type
_entity_poly.pdbx_seq_one_letter_code
_entity_poly.pdbx_strand_id
1 'polypeptide(L)'
;MFYHLKLRCYVVVELKATPFRPDYAGQLNFYLSEVDAQLRAPQDQPTIGLLLCREKNRLVAEYALRGMANPMGVAEYQLLRQIPASLESGLPSIDRIEAELGPDLPAAE
;
A
#
# COMPACT_ATOMS: atom_id res chain seq x y z
N MET A 1 6.27 3.30 0.59
CA MET A 1 5.61 4.61 0.79
C MET A 1 5.75 5.41 -0.50
N PHE A 2 4.68 6.10 -0.91
CA PHE A 2 4.65 6.86 -2.17
C PHE A 2 4.15 8.29 -1.92
N TYR A 3 4.30 9.17 -2.91
CA TYR A 3 3.70 10.50 -2.91
C TYR A 3 2.87 10.70 -4.17
N HIS A 4 1.62 11.11 -4.03
CA HIS A 4 0.75 11.37 -5.17
C HIS A 4 0.81 12.85 -5.57
N LEU A 5 1.50 13.14 -6.68
CA LEU A 5 1.77 14.50 -7.15
C LEU A 5 0.52 15.37 -7.43
N LYS A 6 -0.56 14.78 -7.95
CA LYS A 6 -1.78 15.53 -8.30
C LYS A 6 -2.62 15.88 -7.07
N LEU A 7 -2.78 14.92 -6.15
CA LEU A 7 -3.48 15.16 -4.88
C LEU A 7 -2.61 15.88 -3.86
N ARG A 8 -1.28 15.88 -4.06
CA ARG A 8 -0.28 16.39 -3.12
C ARG A 8 -0.40 15.76 -1.73
N CYS A 9 -0.39 14.43 -1.65
CA CYS A 9 -0.42 13.70 -0.37
C CYS A 9 0.53 12.51 -0.40
N TYR A 10 0.96 12.08 0.78
CA TYR A 10 1.63 10.80 0.93
C TYR A 10 0.62 9.65 0.84
N VAL A 11 1.06 8.52 0.32
CA VAL A 11 0.28 7.28 0.21
C VAL A 11 1.07 6.16 0.89
N VAL A 12 0.53 5.67 2.00
CA VAL A 12 1.07 4.52 2.73
C VAL A 12 0.34 3.28 2.24
N VAL A 13 1.10 2.31 1.72
CA VAL A 13 0.55 1.04 1.21
C VAL A 13 1.04 -0.08 2.11
N GLU A 14 0.11 -0.78 2.74
CA GLU A 14 0.36 -1.94 3.59
C GLU A 14 -0.12 -3.20 2.85
N LEU A 15 0.76 -4.18 2.65
CA LEU A 15 0.43 -5.44 1.97
C LEU A 15 0.41 -6.59 2.96
N LYS A 16 -0.68 -7.35 3.00
CA LYS A 16 -0.84 -8.56 3.82
C LYS A 16 -1.18 -9.74 2.93
N ALA A 17 -0.34 -10.78 2.94
CA ALA A 17 -0.59 -12.04 2.24
C ALA A 17 -1.67 -12.93 2.89
N THR A 18 -2.32 -12.43 3.93
CA THR A 18 -3.40 -13.08 4.68
C THR A 18 -4.74 -12.38 4.43
N PRO A 19 -5.88 -13.02 4.78
CA PRO A 19 -7.16 -12.32 4.86
C PRO A 19 -7.09 -11.09 5.78
N PHE A 20 -7.95 -10.10 5.51
CA PHE A 20 -8.07 -8.90 6.34
C PHE A 20 -8.38 -9.25 7.80
N ARG A 21 -7.67 -8.61 8.73
CA ARG A 21 -7.95 -8.63 10.16
C ARG A 21 -8.08 -7.19 10.69
N PRO A 22 -9.02 -6.91 11.63
CA PRO A 22 -9.26 -5.55 12.12
C PRO A 22 -8.03 -4.83 12.69
N ASP A 23 -7.08 -5.55 13.29
CA ASP A 23 -5.85 -4.98 13.84
C ASP A 23 -4.95 -4.34 12.77
N TYR A 24 -5.07 -4.76 11.50
CA TYR A 24 -4.33 -4.16 10.40
C TYR A 24 -4.77 -2.71 10.14
N ALA A 25 -6.05 -2.39 10.36
CA ALA A 25 -6.53 -1.01 10.26
C ALA A 25 -5.88 -0.11 11.31
N GLY A 26 -5.68 -0.63 12.53
CA GLY A 26 -4.98 0.09 13.60
C GLY A 26 -3.51 0.36 13.27
N GLN A 27 -2.80 -0.64 12.75
CA GLN A 27 -1.40 -0.49 12.28
C GLN A 27 -1.29 0.58 11.20
N LEU A 28 -2.13 0.49 10.16
CA LEU A 28 -2.11 1.47 9.09
C LEU A 28 -2.46 2.88 9.60
N ASN A 29 -3.44 3.00 10.50
CA ASN A 29 -3.86 4.28 11.04
C ASN A 29 -2.73 4.95 11.84
N PHE A 30 -1.96 4.16 12.59
CA PHE A 30 -0.76 4.62 13.26
C PHE A 30 0.27 5.18 12.27
N TYR A 31 0.56 4.45 11.18
CA TYR A 31 1.49 4.93 10.14
C TYR A 31 1.02 6.23 9.48
N LEU A 32 -0.28 6.39 9.21
CA LEU A 32 -0.81 7.64 8.65
C LEU A 32 -0.59 8.82 9.59
N SER A 33 -0.88 8.63 10.88
CA SER A 33 -0.65 9.67 11.89
C SER A 33 0.83 10.02 12.04
N GLU A 34 1.72 9.04 11.97
CA GLU A 34 3.16 9.26 12.02
C GLU A 34 3.67 10.06 10.82
N VAL A 35 3.25 9.68 9.61
CA VAL A 35 3.62 10.38 8.37
C VAL A 35 3.09 11.80 8.34
N ASP A 36 1.83 12.01 8.75
CA ASP A 36 1.23 13.34 8.84
C ASP A 36 1.94 14.24 9.86
N ALA A 37 2.49 13.67 10.94
CA ALA A 37 3.21 14.42 11.96
C ALA A 37 4.67 14.76 11.56
N GLN A 38 5.35 13.85 10.85
CA GLN A 38 6.79 13.98 10.60
C GLN A 38 7.14 14.49 9.20
N LEU A 39 6.34 14.15 8.18
CA LEU A 39 6.71 14.35 6.76
C LEU A 39 5.81 15.32 6.01
N ARG A 40 4.57 15.51 6.47
CA ARG A 40 3.58 16.34 5.77
C ARG A 40 3.94 17.82 5.86
N ALA A 41 4.13 18.45 4.71
CA ALA A 41 4.28 19.90 4.64
C ALA A 41 2.91 20.60 4.75
N PRO A 42 2.86 21.89 5.12
CA PRO A 42 1.59 22.61 5.28
C PRO A 42 0.67 22.61 4.04
N GLN A 43 1.25 22.50 2.85
CA GLN A 43 0.53 22.46 1.57
C GLN A 43 0.12 21.05 1.12
N ASP A 44 0.50 20.01 1.86
CA ASP A 44 0.15 18.63 1.53
C ASP A 44 -1.21 18.27 2.14
N GLN A 45 -2.00 17.52 1.38
CA GLN A 45 -3.27 16.94 1.82
C GLN A 45 -3.02 15.78 2.81
N PRO A 46 -4.03 15.40 3.63
CA PRO A 46 -3.91 14.28 4.56
C PRO A 46 -3.40 13.00 3.89
N THR A 47 -2.49 12.29 4.56
CA THR A 47 -1.91 11.03 4.05
C THR A 47 -2.98 9.96 3.88
N ILE A 48 -2.98 9.30 2.72
CA ILE A 48 -3.94 8.24 2.37
C ILE A 48 -3.34 6.86 2.66
N GLY A 49 -4.11 6.02 3.36
CA GLY A 49 -3.76 4.62 3.60
C GLY A 49 -4.43 3.65 2.63
N LEU A 50 -3.66 2.72 2.08
CA LEU A 50 -4.15 1.61 1.28
C LEU A 50 -3.70 0.29 1.92
N LEU A 51 -4.65 -0.48 2.45
CA LEU A 51 -4.40 -1.83 2.93
C LEU A 51 -4.79 -2.84 1.86
N LEU A 52 -3.82 -3.57 1.34
CA LEU A 52 -4.00 -4.63 0.35
C LEU A 52 -3.95 -5.99 1.06
N CYS A 53 -5.05 -6.74 1.03
CA CYS A 53 -5.13 -8.09 1.62
C CYS A 53 -5.41 -9.14 0.55
N ARG A 54 -5.05 -10.40 0.83
CA ARG A 54 -5.33 -11.51 -0.10
C ARG A 54 -6.83 -11.73 -0.29
N GLU A 55 -7.60 -11.52 0.77
CA GLU A 55 -9.05 -11.66 0.82
C GLU A 55 -9.62 -10.59 1.75
N LYS A 56 -10.79 -10.03 1.42
CA LYS A 56 -11.48 -9.07 2.30
C LYS A 56 -12.94 -9.45 2.55
N ASN A 57 -13.30 -9.61 3.81
CA ASN A 57 -14.71 -9.52 4.22
C ASN A 57 -15.12 -8.04 4.28
N ARG A 58 -15.96 -7.61 3.32
CA ARG A 58 -16.39 -6.20 3.20
C ARG A 58 -17.04 -5.66 4.47
N LEU A 59 -17.87 -6.45 5.14
CA LEU A 59 -18.58 -6.04 6.35
C LEU A 59 -17.59 -5.79 7.50
N VAL A 60 -16.68 -6.74 7.72
CA VAL A 60 -15.65 -6.63 8.77
C VAL A 60 -14.72 -5.44 8.50
N ALA A 61 -14.34 -5.22 7.24
CA ALA A 61 -13.53 -4.06 6.85
C ALA A 61 -14.28 -2.74 7.08
N GLU A 62 -15.55 -2.66 6.70
CA GLU A 62 -16.36 -1.45 6.91
C GLU A 62 -16.48 -1.11 8.40
N TYR A 63 -16.77 -2.09 9.27
CA TYR A 63 -16.83 -1.86 10.71
C TYR A 63 -15.47 -1.52 11.31
N ALA A 64 -14.38 -2.12 10.85
CA ALA A 64 -13.04 -1.83 11.35
C ALA A 64 -12.57 -0.41 10.97
N LEU A 65 -12.97 0.09 9.80
CA LEU A 65 -12.68 1.45 9.36
C LEU A 65 -13.65 2.49 9.94
N ARG A 66 -14.84 2.06 10.40
CA ARG A 66 -15.87 2.97 10.92
C ARG A 66 -15.36 3.67 12.18
N GLY A 67 -15.23 4.99 12.10
CA GLY A 67 -14.72 5.83 13.19
C GLY A 67 -13.22 6.13 13.13
N MET A 68 -12.50 5.60 12.14
CA MET A 68 -11.14 6.05 11.85
C MET A 68 -11.18 7.46 11.24
N ALA A 69 -10.37 8.37 11.77
CA ALA A 69 -10.31 9.76 11.33
C ALA A 69 -9.45 9.95 10.08
N ASN A 70 -8.39 9.16 9.93
CA ASN A 70 -7.47 9.26 8.79
C ASN A 70 -8.08 8.60 7.53
N PRO A 71 -7.82 9.14 6.32
CA PRO A 71 -8.38 8.57 5.10
C PRO A 71 -7.67 7.26 4.75
N MET A 72 -8.40 6.15 4.81
CA MET A 72 -7.86 4.83 4.47
C MET A 72 -8.90 3.91 3.83
N GLY A 73 -8.40 3.01 2.98
CA GLY A 73 -9.20 2.00 2.30
C GLY A 73 -8.54 0.62 2.35
N VAL A 74 -9.39 -0.42 2.33
CA VAL A 74 -8.95 -1.82 2.23
C VAL A 74 -9.39 -2.38 0.88
N ALA A 75 -8.46 -2.95 0.12
CA ALA A 75 -8.73 -3.62 -1.15
C ALA A 75 -8.16 -5.05 -1.14
N GLU A 76 -8.80 -5.90 -1.93
CA GLU A 76 -8.30 -7.24 -2.23
C GLU A 76 -7.35 -7.15 -3.42
N TYR A 77 -6.18 -7.78 -3.34
CA TYR A 77 -5.27 -7.87 -4.48
C TYR A 77 -5.43 -9.22 -5.19
N GLN A 78 -5.25 -9.21 -6.50
CA GLN A 78 -5.26 -10.43 -7.31
C GLN A 78 -3.83 -10.78 -7.71
N LEU A 79 -3.39 -11.98 -7.35
CA LEU A 79 -2.11 -12.49 -7.82
C LEU A 79 -2.27 -13.02 -9.24
N LEU A 80 -1.72 -12.29 -10.21
CA LEU A 80 -1.70 -12.69 -11.60
C LEU A 80 -0.50 -13.62 -11.82
N ARG A 81 -0.74 -14.83 -12.35
CA ARG A 81 0.34 -15.76 -12.73
C ARG A 81 1.03 -15.37 -14.04
N GLN A 82 0.36 -14.56 -14.86
CA GLN A 82 0.87 -14.03 -16.12
C GLN A 82 0.48 -12.56 -16.21
N ILE A 83 1.42 -11.74 -16.67
CA ILE A 83 1.18 -10.33 -16.93
C ILE A 83 0.16 -10.24 -18.08
N PRO A 84 -0.95 -9.49 -17.94
CA PRO A 84 -1.88 -9.28 -19.04
C PRO A 84 -1.15 -8.66 -20.24
N ALA A 85 -1.46 -9.11 -21.46
CA ALA A 85 -0.81 -8.64 -22.69
C ALA A 85 -0.80 -7.10 -22.84
N SER A 86 -1.82 -6.42 -22.30
CA SER A 86 -1.90 -4.95 -22.29
C SER A 86 -0.84 -4.26 -21.43
N LEU A 87 -0.22 -4.96 -20.48
CA LEU A 87 0.80 -4.44 -19.56
C LEU A 87 2.22 -4.88 -19.94
N GLU A 88 2.38 -5.88 -20.82
CA GLU A 88 3.70 -6.42 -21.20
C GLU A 88 4.62 -5.35 -21.80
N SER A 89 4.10 -4.45 -22.64
CA SER A 89 4.91 -3.42 -23.28
C SER A 89 5.42 -2.33 -22.34
N GLY A 90 4.81 -2.19 -21.15
CA GLY A 90 5.10 -1.13 -20.20
C GLY A 90 5.90 -1.55 -18.97
N LEU A 91 6.10 -2.86 -18.77
CA LEU A 91 6.78 -3.39 -17.58
C LEU A 91 8.23 -3.78 -17.90
N PRO A 92 9.17 -3.55 -16.96
CA PRO A 92 10.55 -4.01 -17.11
C PRO A 92 10.61 -5.54 -17.11
N SER A 93 11.64 -6.11 -17.76
CA SER A 93 11.90 -7.54 -17.71
C SER A 93 12.37 -7.97 -16.32
N ILE A 94 12.25 -9.26 -16.00
CA ILE A 94 12.71 -9.84 -14.73
C ILE A 94 14.21 -9.58 -14.55
N ASP A 95 15.03 -9.86 -15.57
CA ASP A 95 16.48 -9.62 -15.54
C ASP A 95 16.82 -8.16 -15.22
N ARG A 96 16.04 -7.21 -15.75
CA ARG A 96 16.23 -5.78 -15.48
C ARG A 96 15.87 -5.42 -14.04
N ILE A 97 14.77 -5.97 -13.51
CA ILE A 97 14.37 -5.76 -12.10
C ILE A 97 15.48 -6.30 -11.18
N GLU A 98 16.00 -7.49 -11.45
CA GLU A 98 17.07 -8.11 -10.66
C GLU A 98 18.37 -7.30 -10.72
N ALA A 99 18.74 -6.77 -11.89
CA ALA A 99 19.93 -5.92 -12.02
C ALA A 99 19.79 -4.59 -11.26
N GLU A 100 18.60 -3.99 -11.24
CA GLU A 100 18.35 -2.71 -10.57
C GLU A 100 18.18 -2.88 -9.04
N LEU A 101 17.66 -4.01 -8.56
CA LEU A 101 17.44 -4.28 -7.12
C LEU A 101 18.55 -5.11 -6.45
N GLY A 102 19.34 -5.86 -7.22
CA GLY A 102 20.42 -6.72 -6.74
C GLY A 102 21.50 -6.05 -5.87
N PRO A 103 21.83 -4.76 -6.02
CA PRO A 103 22.83 -4.10 -5.16
C PRO A 103 22.41 -3.98 -3.69
N ASP A 104 21.10 -3.97 -3.39
CA ASP A 104 20.55 -3.66 -2.05
C ASP A 104 19.86 -4.87 -1.36
N LEU A 105 19.85 -6.05 -1.99
CA LEU A 105 19.30 -7.27 -1.39
C LEU A 105 20.35 -7.94 -0.49
N PRO A 106 20.11 -8.08 0.83
CA PRO A 106 20.97 -8.92 1.65
C PRO A 106 20.95 -10.34 1.09
N ALA A 107 22.12 -10.97 1.03
CA ALA A 107 22.26 -12.35 0.58
C ALA A 107 21.28 -13.23 1.37
N ALA A 108 20.44 -13.98 0.66
CA ALA A 108 19.53 -14.92 1.29
C ALA A 108 20.36 -16.01 2.02
N GLU A 109 20.33 -15.99 3.36
CA GLU A 109 20.74 -17.11 4.21
C GLU A 109 19.62 -18.14 4.33
#